data_AF-A0A3Q8UXX2-F1
#
_entry.id   AF-A0A3Q8UXX2-F1
#
_cell.length_a   1.000
_cell.length_b   1.000
_cell.length_c   1.000
_cell.angle_alpha   90.00
_cell.angle_beta   90.00
_cell.angle_gamma   90.00
#
_symmetry.space_group_name_H-M   'P 1'
#
loop_
_entity.id
_entity.type
_entity.pdbx_description
1 polymer ?
#
loop_
_entity_poly.entity_id
_entity_poly.type
_entity_poly.pdbx_seq_one_letter_code
_entity_poly.pdbx_strand_id
1 'polypeptide(L)'
;MPINTDLLIKIRDKIREHPEQHDQAHWARRTSCGTTYCIAGWAAVLSGARLDWSDHWTDQYEGGARADTVNSGAETIDDYAQRVLGLDNEQCALFDTDNGGALTRLDELIVEGGAAA
;
A
#
# COMPACT_ATOMS: atom_id res chain seq x y z
N MET A 1 -17.28 2.73 -4.88
CA MET A 1 -16.46 3.85 -5.42
C MET A 1 -15.76 3.31 -6.67
N PRO A 2 -15.45 4.13 -7.69
CA PRO A 2 -14.66 3.65 -8.81
C PRO A 2 -13.21 3.34 -8.36
N ILE A 3 -12.60 2.32 -8.97
CA ILE A 3 -11.20 1.96 -8.70
C ILE A 3 -10.28 3.11 -9.15
N ASN A 4 -9.34 3.49 -8.30
CA ASN A 4 -8.34 4.52 -8.59
C ASN A 4 -7.18 3.93 -9.39
N THR A 5 -7.40 3.72 -10.69
CA THR A 5 -6.43 3.11 -11.61
C THR A 5 -5.14 3.91 -11.72
N ASP A 6 -5.21 5.25 -11.67
CA ASP A 6 -4.02 6.11 -11.69
C ASP A 6 -3.08 5.84 -10.51
N LEU A 7 -3.63 5.64 -9.30
CA LEU A 7 -2.83 5.31 -8.12
C LEU A 7 -2.27 3.89 -8.21
N LEU A 8 -3.04 2.91 -8.68
CA LEU A 8 -2.56 1.54 -8.90
C LEU A 8 -1.40 1.50 -9.91
N ILE A 9 -1.49 2.26 -11.00
CA ILE A 9 -0.41 2.38 -12.00
C ILE A 9 0.85 2.98 -11.37
N LYS A 10 0.72 4.06 -10.58
CA LYS A 10 1.87 4.66 -9.87
C LYS A 10 2.54 3.69 -8.91
N ILE A 11 1.76 2.90 -8.18
CA ILE A 11 2.29 1.86 -7.28
C ILE A 11 3.08 0.82 -8.09
N ARG A 12 2.49 0.32 -9.18
CA ARG A 12 3.15 -0.64 -10.07
C ARG A 12 4.48 -0.12 -10.59
N ASP A 13 4.48 1.11 -11.09
CA ASP A 13 5.67 1.71 -11.69
C ASP A 13 6.75 1.91 -10.62
N LYS A 14 6.38 2.28 -9.38
CA LYS A 14 7.32 2.34 -8.25
C LYS A 14 7.92 0.99 -7.91
N ILE A 15 7.12 -0.07 -7.84
CA ILE A 15 7.62 -1.42 -7.55
C ILE A 15 8.50 -1.93 -8.70
N ARG A 16 8.20 -1.58 -9.96
CA ARG A 16 9.05 -1.93 -11.11
C ARG A 16 10.37 -1.17 -11.14
N GLU A 17 10.35 0.12 -10.80
CA GLU A 17 11.55 0.96 -10.70
C GLU A 17 12.46 0.54 -9.55
N HIS A 18 11.87 0.13 -8.41
CA HIS A 18 12.56 -0.17 -7.16
C HIS A 18 12.01 -1.45 -6.50
N PRO A 19 12.23 -2.63 -7.09
CA PRO A 19 11.69 -3.89 -6.56
C PRO A 19 12.21 -4.20 -5.15
N GLU A 20 13.39 -3.72 -4.79
CA GLU A 20 13.98 -3.84 -3.45
C GLU A 20 13.22 -3.06 -2.35
N GLN A 21 12.36 -2.12 -2.75
CA GLN A 21 11.52 -1.33 -1.85
C GLN A 21 10.11 -1.93 -1.69
N HIS A 22 9.84 -3.09 -2.31
CA HIS A 22 8.57 -3.78 -2.17
C HIS A 22 8.70 -4.99 -1.23
N ASP A 23 7.84 -5.03 -0.21
CA ASP A 23 7.73 -6.15 0.72
C ASP A 23 6.27 -6.32 1.13
N GLN A 24 5.58 -7.29 0.53
CA GLN A 24 4.16 -7.52 0.79
C GLN A 24 3.91 -8.09 2.20
N ALA A 25 4.93 -8.64 2.87
CA ALA A 25 4.79 -9.19 4.22
C ALA A 25 4.70 -8.11 5.30
N HIS A 26 5.09 -6.86 5.00
CA HIS A 26 5.09 -5.77 5.96
C HIS A 26 4.38 -4.55 5.37
N TRP A 27 3.42 -3.98 6.11
CA TRP A 27 2.73 -2.75 5.70
C TRP A 27 3.71 -1.64 5.34
N ALA A 28 4.69 -1.43 6.22
CA ALA A 28 5.85 -0.59 5.99
C ALA A 28 6.98 -1.05 6.92
N ARG A 29 8.22 -1.04 6.44
CA ARG A 29 9.38 -1.42 7.26
C ARG A 29 10.55 -0.49 6.97
N ARG A 30 11.14 0.07 8.02
CA ARG A 30 12.31 0.94 7.95
C ARG A 30 13.49 0.27 8.62
N THR A 31 14.52 0.02 7.82
CA THR A 31 15.80 -0.55 8.25
C THR A 31 16.89 0.52 8.17
N SER A 32 18.09 0.21 8.66
CA SER A 32 19.27 1.06 8.43
C SER A 32 19.62 1.24 6.95
N CYS A 33 19.14 0.35 6.08
CA CYS A 33 19.45 0.33 4.66
C CYS A 33 18.38 1.00 3.79
N GLY A 34 17.22 1.38 4.34
CA GLY A 34 16.13 2.00 3.59
C GLY A 34 14.73 1.63 4.11
N THR A 35 13.71 1.99 3.34
CA THR A 35 12.30 1.67 3.67
C THR A 35 11.69 0.79 2.58
N THR A 36 10.93 -0.23 3.00
CA THR A 36 10.14 -1.09 2.12
C THR A 36 8.66 -0.96 2.45
N TYR A 37 7.80 -1.20 1.47
CA TYR A 37 6.34 -1.11 1.61
C TYR A 37 5.62 -2.24 0.85
N CYS A 38 4.53 -2.75 1.41
CA CYS A 38 3.54 -3.50 0.64
C CYS A 38 2.73 -2.56 -0.27
N ILE A 39 1.82 -3.10 -1.06
CA ILE A 39 0.94 -2.27 -1.93
C ILE A 39 0.12 -1.25 -1.13
N ALA A 40 -0.43 -1.64 0.04
CA ALA A 40 -1.18 -0.71 0.88
C ALA A 40 -0.29 0.40 1.47
N GLY A 41 0.94 0.07 1.87
CA GLY A 41 1.93 1.06 2.30
C GLY A 41 2.30 2.03 1.18
N TRP A 42 2.51 1.54 -0.04
CA TRP A 42 2.73 2.38 -1.21
C TRP A 42 1.53 3.28 -1.52
N ALA A 43 0.31 2.76 -1.39
CA ALA A 43 -0.90 3.55 -1.57
C ALA A 43 -0.96 4.71 -0.55
N ALA A 44 -0.64 4.44 0.71
CA ALA A 44 -0.56 5.46 1.76
C ALA A 44 0.49 6.54 1.42
N VAL A 45 1.72 6.14 1.11
CA VAL A 45 2.82 7.09 0.81
C VAL A 45 2.54 7.92 -0.44
N LEU A 46 2.10 7.29 -1.54
CA LEU A 46 1.90 7.97 -2.82
C LEU A 46 0.66 8.86 -2.88
N SER A 47 -0.29 8.66 -1.97
CA SER A 47 -1.45 9.54 -1.79
C SER A 47 -1.25 10.62 -0.72
N GLY A 48 -0.08 10.65 -0.08
CA GLY A 48 0.35 11.72 0.82
C GLY A 48 0.08 11.50 2.31
N ALA A 49 -0.24 10.27 2.73
CA ALA A 49 -0.29 9.92 4.14
C ALA A 49 1.11 9.93 4.77
N ARG A 50 1.17 10.19 6.08
CA ARG A 50 2.40 10.06 6.88
C ARG A 50 2.31 8.79 7.69
N LEU A 51 3.32 7.93 7.62
CA LEU A 51 3.32 6.71 8.41
C LEU A 51 3.80 7.01 9.84
N ASP A 52 3.11 6.41 10.82
CA ASP A 52 3.52 6.46 12.22
C ASP A 52 4.51 5.32 12.51
N TRP A 53 5.71 5.68 12.96
CA TRP A 53 6.81 4.75 13.28
C TRP A 53 7.02 4.60 14.78
N SER A 54 6.10 5.12 15.61
CA SER A 54 6.22 5.16 17.07
C SER A 54 5.79 3.88 17.79
N ASP A 55 5.24 2.89 17.07
CA ASP A 55 4.88 1.59 17.65
C ASP A 55 6.08 0.63 17.51
N HIS A 56 6.73 0.31 18.64
CA HIS A 56 8.08 -0.25 18.69
C HIS A 56 8.06 -1.66 19.29
N TRP A 57 8.28 -2.70 18.47
CA TRP A 57 8.47 -4.06 19.00
C TRP A 57 9.82 -4.72 18.68
N THR A 58 10.68 -4.19 17.80
CA THR A 58 12.04 -4.73 17.59
C THR A 58 13.06 -3.67 17.11
N ASP A 59 14.36 -4.03 17.11
CA ASP A 59 15.51 -3.23 16.61
C ASP A 59 15.44 -2.84 15.12
N GLN A 60 14.32 -3.13 14.44
CA GLN A 60 13.94 -2.60 13.15
C GLN A 60 12.59 -1.90 13.29
N TYR A 61 12.53 -0.63 12.87
CA TYR A 61 11.30 0.14 12.96
C TYR A 61 10.34 -0.37 11.89
N GLU A 62 9.48 -1.31 12.24
CA GLU A 62 8.26 -1.57 11.48
C GLU A 62 7.36 -0.34 11.64
N GLY A 63 6.84 0.16 10.53
CA GLY A 63 5.82 1.20 10.60
C GLY A 63 4.64 0.57 11.29
N GLY A 64 4.12 1.22 12.34
CA GLY A 64 2.92 0.74 12.99
C GLY A 64 1.84 0.56 11.93
N ALA A 65 0.89 -0.35 12.16
CA ALA A 65 -0.20 -0.66 11.24
C ALA A 65 -1.12 0.54 10.89
N ARG A 66 -0.69 1.78 11.18
CA ARG A 66 -1.42 3.03 11.10
C ARG A 66 -0.74 4.04 10.20
N ALA A 67 -1.53 4.67 9.35
CA ALA A 67 -1.20 5.86 8.61
C ALA A 67 -1.81 7.07 9.34
N ASP A 68 -0.98 8.05 9.71
CA ASP A 68 -1.43 9.36 10.13
C ASP A 68 -1.75 10.21 8.90
N THR A 69 -2.93 10.77 8.91
CA THR A 69 -3.42 11.64 7.84
C THR A 69 -3.57 13.04 8.41
N VAL A 70 -3.07 14.03 7.69
CA VAL A 70 -2.98 15.44 8.15
C VAL A 70 -4.33 16.01 8.66
N ASN A 71 -5.46 15.34 8.39
CA ASN A 71 -6.80 15.81 8.70
C ASN A 71 -7.74 14.81 9.42
N SER A 72 -7.35 13.57 9.76
CA SER A 72 -8.35 12.54 10.18
C SER A 72 -7.96 11.67 11.39
N GLY A 73 -6.81 11.87 12.01
CA GLY A 73 -6.32 10.96 13.06
C GLY A 73 -5.76 9.67 12.48
N ALA A 74 -5.26 8.80 13.35
CA ALA A 74 -4.61 7.55 12.96
C ALA A 74 -5.65 6.54 12.45
N GLU A 75 -5.61 6.23 11.15
CA GLU A 75 -6.36 5.16 10.47
C GLU A 75 -5.39 3.99 10.22
N THR A 76 -5.88 2.74 10.10
CA THR A 76 -4.98 1.64 9.72
C THR A 76 -4.56 1.75 8.25
N ILE A 77 -3.39 1.21 7.90
CA ILE A 77 -2.83 1.34 6.54
C ILE A 77 -3.74 0.67 5.50
N ASP A 78 -4.35 -0.47 5.84
CA ASP A 78 -5.28 -1.23 4.99
C ASP A 78 -6.61 -0.47 4.78
N ASP A 79 -7.24 0.04 5.84
CA ASP A 79 -8.47 0.85 5.75
C ASP A 79 -8.22 2.10 4.89
N TYR A 80 -7.10 2.79 5.13
CA TYR A 80 -6.70 3.94 4.35
C TYR A 80 -6.49 3.56 2.87
N ALA A 81 -5.74 2.49 2.60
CA ALA A 81 -5.42 2.02 1.26
C ALA A 81 -6.67 1.60 0.50
N GLN A 82 -7.57 0.83 1.12
CA GLN A 82 -8.86 0.45 0.55
C GLN A 82 -9.63 1.70 0.08
N ARG A 83 -9.72 2.72 0.94
CA ARG A 83 -10.44 3.96 0.63
C ARG A 83 -9.80 4.73 -0.52
N VAL A 84 -8.48 4.95 -0.53
CA VAL A 84 -7.83 5.75 -1.58
C VAL A 84 -7.68 5.03 -2.92
N LEU A 85 -7.63 3.69 -2.90
CA LEU A 85 -7.63 2.85 -4.09
C LEU A 85 -9.05 2.62 -4.63
N GLY A 86 -10.08 2.94 -3.86
CA GLY A 86 -11.47 2.73 -4.24
C GLY A 86 -11.88 1.26 -4.29
N LEU A 87 -11.22 0.41 -3.50
CA LEU A 87 -11.45 -1.03 -3.47
C LEU A 87 -12.66 -1.37 -2.58
N ASP A 88 -13.42 -2.38 -2.99
CA ASP A 88 -14.36 -3.04 -2.10
C ASP A 88 -13.68 -4.12 -1.24
N ASN A 89 -14.46 -4.78 -0.39
CA ASN A 89 -13.95 -5.79 0.53
C ASN A 89 -13.41 -7.03 -0.17
N GLU A 90 -13.93 -7.38 -1.36
CA GLU A 90 -13.45 -8.53 -2.13
C GLU A 90 -12.08 -8.21 -2.76
N GLN A 91 -11.95 -6.99 -3.28
CA GLN A 91 -10.72 -6.51 -3.89
C GLN A 91 -9.57 -6.28 -2.89
N CYS A 92 -9.88 -6.15 -1.59
CA CYS A 92 -8.88 -6.07 -0.53
C CYS A 92 -8.05 -7.35 -0.36
N ALA A 93 -8.42 -8.47 -1.00
CA ALA A 93 -7.57 -9.65 -1.12
C ALA A 93 -6.19 -9.33 -1.74
N LEU A 94 -6.05 -8.20 -2.45
CA LEU A 94 -4.77 -7.63 -2.88
C LEU A 94 -3.74 -7.48 -1.75
N PHE A 95 -4.19 -7.29 -0.51
CA PHE A 95 -3.32 -7.02 0.63
C PHE A 95 -2.84 -8.30 1.33
N ASP A 96 -3.53 -9.42 1.18
CA ASP A 96 -3.32 -10.67 1.92
C ASP A 96 -2.71 -11.78 1.04
N THR A 97 -1.70 -11.42 0.25
CA THR A 97 -1.02 -12.34 -0.68
C THR A 97 0.50 -12.12 -0.68
N ASP A 98 1.25 -12.95 -1.39
CA ASP A 98 2.71 -12.78 -1.53
C ASP A 98 3.05 -11.70 -2.57
N ASN A 99 4.33 -11.32 -2.68
CA ASN A 99 4.77 -10.29 -3.64
C ASN A 99 4.32 -10.58 -5.09
N GLY A 100 4.32 -11.85 -5.52
CA GLY A 100 3.97 -12.22 -6.89
C GLY A 100 2.46 -12.18 -7.14
N GLY A 101 1.68 -12.72 -6.20
CA GLY A 101 0.22 -12.65 -6.21
C GLY A 101 -0.28 -11.22 -6.13
N ALA A 102 0.37 -10.38 -5.32
CA ALA A 102 0.03 -8.97 -5.14
C ALA A 102 0.18 -8.19 -6.45
N LEU A 103 1.31 -8.39 -7.16
CA LEU A 103 1.54 -7.74 -8.45
C LEU A 103 0.58 -8.22 -9.54
N THR A 104 0.27 -9.51 -9.55
CA THR A 104 -0.72 -10.08 -10.48
C THR A 104 -2.10 -9.47 -10.25
N ARG A 105 -2.55 -9.47 -8.99
CA ARG A 105 -3.86 -8.90 -8.62
C ARG A 105 -3.92 -7.39 -8.87
N LEU A 106 -2.81 -6.68 -8.67
CA LEU A 106 -2.71 -5.26 -8.98
C LEU A 106 -2.92 -4.98 -10.48
N ASP A 107 -2.28 -5.77 -11.36
CA ASP A 107 -2.46 -5.62 -12.80
C ASP A 107 -3.90 -5.94 -13.25
N GLU A 108 -4.56 -6.93 -12.65
CA GLU A 108 -5.97 -7.24 -12.89
C GLU A 108 -6.89 -6.06 -12.51
N LEU A 109 -6.70 -5.47 -11.33
CA LEU A 109 -7.50 -4.34 -10.85
C LEU A 109 -7.34 -3.09 -11.72
N ILE A 110 -6.16 -2.87 -12.31
CA ILE A 110 -5.94 -1.80 -13.30
C ILE A 110 -6.82 -2.02 -14.53
N VAL A 111 -6.90 -3.26 -15.03
CA VAL A 111 -7.72 -3.62 -16.19
C VAL A 111 -9.21 -3.51 -15.85
N GLU A 112 -9.64 -4.05 -14.71
CA GLU A 112 -11.04 -3.97 -14.23
C GLU A 112 -11.51 -2.51 -14.12
N GLY A 113 -10.69 -1.63 -13.51
CA GLY A 113 -11.02 -0.22 -13.36
C GLY A 113 -11.03 0.56 -14.67
N GLY A 114 -10.17 0.19 -15.63
CA GLY A 114 -10.14 0.81 -16.96
C GLY A 114 -11.28 0.34 -17.88
N ALA A 115 -11.79 -0.88 -17.70
CA ALA A 115 -12.92 -1.41 -18.46
C ALA A 115 -14.27 -0.85 -17.99
N ALA A 116 -14.33 -0.30 -16.77
CA ALA A 116 -15.52 0.28 -16.17
C ALA A 116 -15.68 1.81 -16.42
N ALA A 117 -14.73 2.43 -17.13
CA ALA A 117 -14.64 3.87 -17.38
C ALA A 117 -15.21 4.31 -18.75
#